data_AF-A0A2L0UC10-F1
#
_entry.id   AF-A0A2L0UC10-F1
#
_cell.length_a   1.000
_cell.length_b   1.000
_cell.length_c   1.000
_cell.angle_alpha   90.00
_cell.angle_beta   90.00
_cell.angle_gamma   90.00
#
_symmetry.space_group_name_H-M   'P 1'
#
loop_
_entity.id
_entity.type
_entity.pdbx_description
1 polymer ?
#
loop_
_entity_poly.entity_id
_entity_poly.type
_entity_poly.pdbx_seq_one_letter_code
_entity_poly.pdbx_strand_id
1 'polypeptide(L)'
;MSPQDDRPVSPAPDGGAPPTRREAKEAARQDEVRLENAVETAGGEVPPPAVPATAASRGPAPESTLLQRVMTGNALVAFLSVVLSLILGGVLIAVTDQNVARASSYFFSRPQDTLGAAWTAASSAYIALFQGSVFNFGGDSFSRMIYPLTQTLTVATPLICAGLGVALAFRAGLFNIGAQGQILIGATFAGWIGFTLHLPVGLHLLLVILAGMVGGAVWAGLVGLLKARTGAHEVILTIMFNYIATNLVLYFLSTPAFQRPGSTNPISPQL
;
A
#
# COMPACT_ATOMS: atom_id res chain seq x y z
N MET A 1 79.61 -14.51 18.68
CA MET A 1 78.56 -13.96 19.56
C MET A 1 77.36 -13.69 18.67
N SER A 2 76.46 -14.67 18.55
CA SER A 2 75.29 -14.63 17.66
C SER A 2 74.04 -14.43 18.53
N PRO A 3 73.24 -13.37 18.34
CA PRO A 3 71.95 -13.26 19.00
C PRO A 3 70.93 -14.17 18.32
N GLN A 4 70.33 -15.07 19.10
CA GLN A 4 69.29 -16.03 18.70
C GLN A 4 67.95 -15.31 18.44
N ASP A 5 67.28 -15.66 17.35
CA ASP A 5 65.93 -15.23 16.96
C ASP A 5 64.89 -16.03 17.77
N ASP A 6 64.58 -15.56 18.99
CA ASP A 6 63.52 -16.10 19.85
C ASP A 6 62.14 -15.59 19.38
N ARG A 7 61.63 -16.19 18.31
CA ARG A 7 60.19 -16.10 17.98
C ARG A 7 59.45 -17.32 18.53
N PRO A 8 58.32 -17.14 19.25
CA PRO A 8 57.54 -18.25 19.76
C PRO A 8 56.98 -19.06 18.58
N VAL A 9 57.41 -20.32 18.49
CA VAL A 9 56.86 -21.31 17.55
C VAL A 9 55.41 -21.53 17.93
N SER A 10 54.47 -21.13 17.06
CA SER A 10 53.05 -21.42 17.22
C SER A 10 52.88 -22.94 17.40
N PRO A 11 52.12 -23.41 18.40
CA PRO A 11 51.91 -24.85 18.57
C PRO A 11 51.29 -25.41 17.29
N ALA A 12 51.87 -26.51 16.79
CA ALA A 12 51.30 -27.27 15.70
C ALA A 12 49.84 -27.62 16.05
N PRO A 13 48.89 -27.55 15.11
CA PRO A 13 47.53 -27.97 15.38
C PRO A 13 47.57 -29.42 15.82
N ASP A 14 47.09 -29.68 17.04
CA ASP A 14 46.96 -31.03 17.59
C ASP A 14 46.37 -31.94 16.52
N GLY A 15 47.02 -33.10 16.32
CA GLY A 15 46.69 -34.10 15.30
C GLY A 15 45.37 -34.84 15.57
N GLY A 16 44.29 -34.09 15.78
CA GLY A 16 42.93 -34.60 15.73
C GLY A 16 42.59 -35.06 14.31
N ALA A 17 41.90 -36.19 14.21
CA ALA A 17 41.44 -36.72 12.93
C ALA A 17 40.71 -35.62 12.12
N PRO A 18 40.92 -35.55 10.79
CA PRO A 18 40.21 -34.58 9.96
C PRO A 18 38.70 -34.72 10.18
N PRO A 19 37.97 -33.60 10.31
CA PRO A 19 36.57 -33.61 10.67
C PRO A 19 35.80 -34.52 9.72
N THR A 20 34.93 -35.34 10.27
CA THR A 20 34.13 -36.24 9.45
C THR A 20 33.30 -35.41 8.47
N ARG A 21 33.00 -35.95 7.28
CA ARG A 21 32.20 -35.27 6.25
C ARG A 21 30.87 -34.73 6.77
N ARG A 22 30.35 -35.32 7.84
CA ARG A 22 29.13 -34.89 8.53
C ARG A 22 29.36 -33.64 9.39
N GLU A 23 30.43 -33.62 10.19
CA GLU A 23 30.80 -32.48 11.03
C GLU A 23 31.17 -31.25 10.18
N ALA A 24 31.90 -31.44 9.07
CA ALA A 24 32.21 -30.35 8.15
C ALA A 24 30.95 -29.76 7.49
N LYS A 25 29.94 -30.59 7.22
CA LYS A 25 28.68 -30.17 6.62
C LYS A 25 27.76 -29.47 7.64
N GLU A 26 27.79 -29.92 8.90
CA GLU A 26 27.06 -29.28 10.00
C GLU A 26 27.68 -27.92 10.35
N ALA A 27 29.01 -27.79 10.36
CA ALA A 27 29.72 -26.53 10.55
C ALA A 27 29.42 -25.53 9.41
N ALA A 28 29.48 -25.98 8.14
CA ALA A 28 29.15 -25.13 7.00
C ALA A 28 27.70 -24.64 7.03
N ARG A 29 26.76 -25.51 7.45
CA ARG A 29 25.36 -25.15 7.60
C ARG A 29 25.12 -24.18 8.76
N GLN A 30 25.88 -24.32 9.85
CA GLN A 30 25.82 -23.37 10.97
C GLN A 30 26.40 -22.01 10.60
N ASP A 31 27.47 -21.97 9.81
CA ASP A 31 28.02 -20.71 9.28
C ASP A 31 27.05 -20.04 8.30
N GLU A 32 26.39 -20.81 7.43
CA GLU A 32 25.35 -20.30 6.52
C GLU A 32 24.17 -19.69 7.29
N VAL A 33 23.65 -20.39 8.31
CA VAL A 33 22.58 -19.88 9.18
C VAL A 33 23.04 -18.68 10.00
N ARG A 34 24.30 -18.64 10.44
CA ARG A 34 24.86 -17.49 11.16
C ARG A 34 25.00 -16.28 10.25
N LEU A 35 25.40 -16.49 9.00
CA LEU A 35 25.49 -15.45 7.98
C LEU A 35 24.10 -14.93 7.60
N GLU A 36 23.13 -15.82 7.42
CA GLU A 36 21.73 -15.49 7.13
C GLU A 36 21.12 -14.65 8.27
N ASN A 37 21.28 -15.11 9.51
CA ASN A 37 20.84 -14.35 10.68
C ASN A 37 21.59 -13.01 10.81
N ALA A 38 22.90 -12.97 10.54
CA ALA A 38 23.66 -11.72 10.59
C ALA A 38 23.21 -10.72 9.51
N VAL A 39 22.86 -11.18 8.31
CA VAL A 39 22.30 -10.36 7.23
C VAL A 39 20.92 -9.83 7.61
N GLU A 40 20.07 -10.68 8.21
CA GLU A 40 18.72 -10.31 8.66
C GLU A 40 18.75 -9.30 9.83
N THR A 41 19.72 -9.43 10.73
CA THR A 41 19.89 -8.50 11.87
C THR A 41 20.56 -7.18 11.45
N ALA A 42 21.36 -7.18 10.38
CA ALA A 42 22.11 -6.00 9.90
C ALA A 42 21.44 -5.25 8.73
N GLY A 43 20.28 -5.71 8.23
CA GLY A 43 19.56 -5.08 7.12
C GLY A 43 20.30 -5.11 5.79
N GLY A 44 21.11 -6.16 5.56
CA GLY A 44 21.88 -6.32 4.32
C GLY A 44 21.04 -6.84 3.15
N GLU A 45 21.26 -6.31 1.94
CA GLU A 45 20.62 -6.79 0.72
C GLU A 45 20.98 -8.25 0.42
N VAL A 46 19.97 -9.07 0.16
CA VAL A 46 20.16 -10.41 -0.42
C VAL A 46 20.77 -10.26 -1.82
N PRO A 47 21.96 -10.83 -2.12
CA PRO A 47 22.45 -10.82 -3.49
C PRO A 47 21.45 -11.59 -4.37
N PRO A 48 21.09 -11.06 -5.56
CA PRO A 48 20.13 -11.72 -6.42
C PRO A 48 20.63 -13.13 -6.78
N PRO A 49 19.72 -14.12 -6.89
CA PRO A 49 20.11 -15.47 -7.28
C PRO A 49 20.84 -15.40 -8.61
N ALA A 50 22.04 -16.00 -8.67
CA ALA A 50 22.81 -16.10 -9.90
C ALA A 50 22.04 -16.96 -10.90
N VAL A 51 21.18 -16.33 -11.69
CA VAL A 51 20.52 -16.98 -12.81
C VAL A 51 21.62 -17.33 -13.81
N PRO A 52 21.88 -18.62 -14.10
CA PRO A 52 22.92 -18.98 -15.05
C PRO A 52 22.62 -18.33 -16.40
N ALA A 53 23.62 -17.63 -16.95
CA ALA A 53 23.54 -16.87 -18.21
C ALA A 53 23.22 -17.73 -19.45
N THR A 54 22.94 -19.02 -19.30
CA THR A 54 22.64 -19.98 -20.36
C THR A 54 21.17 -19.99 -20.80
N ALA A 55 20.28 -19.20 -20.19
CA ALA A 55 18.89 -19.09 -20.64
C ALA A 55 18.69 -18.15 -21.86
N ALA A 56 19.75 -17.47 -22.31
CA ALA A 56 19.71 -16.50 -23.40
C ALA A 56 20.07 -17.13 -24.77
N SER A 57 19.34 -18.17 -25.19
CA SER A 57 19.29 -18.56 -26.61
C SER A 57 18.07 -19.42 -26.92
N ARG A 58 16.89 -18.81 -26.98
CA ARG A 58 15.77 -19.36 -27.77
C ARG A 58 15.64 -18.49 -29.02
N GLY A 59 15.75 -19.11 -30.20
CA GLY A 59 15.62 -18.46 -31.50
C GLY A 59 14.28 -17.76 -31.70
N PRO A 60 14.06 -17.08 -32.85
CA PRO A 60 12.90 -16.24 -33.05
C PRO A 60 11.62 -17.08 -32.93
N ALA A 61 10.82 -16.80 -31.90
CA ALA A 61 9.51 -17.41 -31.73
C ALA A 61 8.63 -17.03 -32.94
N PRO A 62 7.71 -17.91 -33.39
CA PRO A 62 6.80 -17.58 -34.48
C PRO A 62 6.05 -16.29 -34.12
N GLU A 63 5.92 -15.37 -35.07
CA GLU A 63 5.21 -14.10 -34.90
C GLU A 63 3.73 -14.36 -34.61
N SER A 64 3.45 -14.66 -33.34
CA SER A 64 2.11 -14.75 -32.80
C SER A 64 1.56 -13.34 -32.74
N THR A 65 0.61 -13.07 -33.63
CA THR A 65 -0.18 -11.85 -33.71
C THR A 65 -0.60 -11.39 -32.31
N LEU A 66 -0.54 -10.08 -32.05
CA LEU A 66 -0.92 -9.47 -30.76
C LEU A 66 -2.29 -9.95 -30.24
N LEU A 67 -3.24 -10.20 -31.15
CA LEU A 67 -4.55 -10.79 -30.85
C LEU A 67 -4.46 -12.17 -30.21
N GLN A 68 -3.54 -13.02 -30.66
CA GLN A 68 -3.36 -14.35 -30.11
C GLN A 68 -2.72 -14.28 -28.71
N ARG A 69 -1.70 -13.43 -28.47
CA ARG A 69 -1.17 -13.23 -27.10
C ARG A 69 -2.20 -12.69 -26.10
N VAL A 70 -3.10 -11.82 -26.56
CA VAL A 70 -4.23 -11.31 -25.74
C VAL A 70 -5.25 -12.42 -25.48
N MET A 71 -5.50 -13.30 -26.44
CA MET A 71 -6.47 -14.39 -26.29
C MET A 71 -5.93 -15.64 -25.55
N THR A 72 -4.64 -15.99 -25.63
CA THR A 72 -4.11 -17.24 -25.03
C THR A 72 -3.47 -17.11 -23.64
N GLY A 73 -3.35 -15.93 -23.02
CA GLY A 73 -2.64 -15.81 -21.73
C GLY A 73 -3.11 -14.70 -20.81
N ASN A 74 -3.54 -15.07 -19.60
CA ASN A 74 -3.83 -14.22 -18.43
C ASN A 74 -4.98 -13.20 -18.55
N ALA A 75 -5.11 -12.50 -19.67
CA ALA A 75 -6.14 -11.48 -19.88
C ALA A 75 -7.56 -12.08 -19.96
N LEU A 76 -7.72 -13.20 -20.66
CA LEU A 76 -9.01 -13.91 -20.72
C LEU A 76 -9.42 -14.41 -19.33
N VAL A 77 -8.47 -14.94 -18.54
CA VAL A 77 -8.75 -15.37 -17.16
C VAL A 77 -9.18 -14.17 -16.31
N ALA A 78 -8.45 -13.05 -16.37
CA ALA A 78 -8.82 -11.83 -15.64
C ALA A 78 -10.21 -11.31 -16.04
N PHE A 79 -10.52 -11.27 -17.34
CA PHE A 79 -11.84 -10.87 -17.82
C PHE A 79 -12.94 -11.81 -17.34
N LEU A 80 -12.75 -13.13 -17.48
CA LEU A 80 -13.69 -14.13 -16.99
C LEU A 80 -13.87 -14.07 -15.47
N SER A 81 -12.81 -13.76 -14.71
CA SER A 81 -12.88 -13.53 -13.27
C SER A 81 -13.74 -12.32 -12.92
N VAL A 82 -13.59 -11.20 -13.67
CA VAL A 82 -14.43 -10.00 -13.49
C VAL A 82 -15.89 -10.33 -13.80
N VAL A 83 -16.16 -10.99 -14.93
CA VAL A 83 -17.52 -11.40 -15.31
C VAL A 83 -18.14 -12.32 -14.26
N LEU A 84 -17.40 -13.33 -13.81
CA LEU A 84 -17.87 -14.25 -12.77
C LEU A 84 -18.13 -13.53 -11.45
N SER A 85 -17.28 -12.58 -11.06
CA SER A 85 -17.47 -11.75 -9.87
C SER A 85 -18.75 -10.92 -9.96
N LEU A 86 -19.04 -10.32 -11.11
CA LEU A 86 -20.30 -9.60 -11.35
C LEU A 86 -21.51 -10.54 -11.31
N ILE A 87 -21.40 -11.76 -11.85
CA ILE A 87 -22.51 -12.72 -11.76
C ILE A 87 -22.77 -13.11 -10.31
N LEU A 88 -21.72 -13.48 -9.56
CA LEU A 88 -21.85 -13.86 -8.15
C LEU A 88 -22.37 -12.72 -7.28
N GLY A 89 -21.91 -11.49 -7.51
CA GLY A 89 -22.44 -10.30 -6.86
C GLY A 89 -23.92 -10.07 -7.17
N GLY A 90 -24.33 -10.25 -8.43
CA GLY A 90 -25.71 -10.10 -8.86
C GLY A 90 -26.63 -11.15 -8.23
N VAL A 91 -26.16 -12.40 -8.14
CA VAL A 91 -26.87 -13.47 -7.43
C VAL A 91 -27.00 -13.15 -5.93
N LEU A 92 -25.93 -12.66 -5.29
CA LEU A 92 -25.98 -12.26 -3.88
C LEU A 92 -26.99 -11.12 -3.64
N ILE A 93 -27.04 -10.13 -4.53
CA ILE A 93 -28.02 -9.04 -4.49
C ILE A 93 -29.43 -9.61 -4.65
N ALA A 94 -29.65 -10.48 -5.63
CA ALA A 94 -30.96 -11.10 -5.85
C ALA A 94 -31.44 -11.93 -4.65
N VAL A 95 -30.55 -12.68 -4.00
CA VAL A 95 -30.89 -13.50 -2.82
C VAL A 95 -31.22 -12.65 -1.59
N THR A 96 -30.61 -11.46 -1.47
CA THR A 96 -30.82 -10.56 -0.32
C THR A 96 -31.96 -9.56 -0.53
N ASP A 97 -32.49 -9.43 -1.75
CA ASP A 97 -33.57 -8.50 -2.07
C ASP A 97 -34.94 -9.00 -1.56
N GLN A 98 -35.67 -8.11 -0.88
CA GLN A 98 -36.97 -8.45 -0.30
C GLN A 98 -38.05 -8.73 -1.36
N ASN A 99 -37.99 -8.10 -2.53
CA ASN A 99 -38.97 -8.32 -3.60
C ASN A 99 -38.77 -9.69 -4.24
N VAL A 100 -37.51 -10.10 -4.42
CA VAL A 100 -37.16 -11.45 -4.89
C VAL A 100 -37.60 -12.50 -3.87
N ALA A 101 -37.37 -12.26 -2.57
CA ALA A 101 -37.80 -13.16 -1.51
C ALA A 101 -39.33 -13.31 -1.44
N ARG A 102 -40.09 -12.25 -1.72
CA ARG A 102 -41.56 -12.35 -1.82
C ARG A 102 -41.99 -13.12 -3.06
N ALA A 103 -41.37 -12.85 -4.21
CA ALA A 103 -41.70 -13.51 -5.47
C ALA A 103 -41.31 -14.99 -5.50
N SER A 104 -40.31 -15.42 -4.73
CA SER A 104 -39.89 -16.83 -4.67
C SER A 104 -40.93 -17.73 -4.01
N SER A 105 -41.78 -17.19 -3.13
CA SER A 105 -42.83 -17.95 -2.44
C SER A 105 -43.89 -18.56 -3.37
N TYR A 106 -44.09 -17.97 -4.54
CA TYR A 106 -45.03 -18.45 -5.57
C TYR A 106 -44.32 -18.72 -6.92
N PHE A 107 -43.03 -19.07 -6.87
CA PHE A 107 -42.21 -19.33 -8.05
C PHE A 107 -42.86 -20.33 -9.03
N PHE A 108 -43.43 -21.43 -8.52
CA PHE A 108 -44.06 -22.44 -9.36
C PHE A 108 -45.38 -21.98 -10.00
N SER A 109 -45.98 -20.91 -9.51
CA SER A 109 -47.20 -20.31 -10.09
C SER A 109 -46.86 -19.23 -11.12
N ARG A 110 -45.78 -18.47 -10.90
CA ARG A 110 -45.36 -17.33 -11.73
C ARG A 110 -43.83 -17.17 -11.72
N PRO A 111 -43.08 -18.04 -12.40
CA PRO A 111 -41.62 -18.01 -12.35
C PRO A 111 -41.03 -16.73 -12.95
N GLN A 112 -41.73 -16.11 -13.90
CA GLN A 112 -41.27 -14.86 -14.52
C GLN A 112 -41.20 -13.70 -13.53
N ASP A 113 -42.03 -13.68 -12.49
CA ASP A 113 -42.06 -12.59 -11.51
C ASP A 113 -40.80 -12.63 -10.63
N THR A 114 -40.36 -13.83 -10.23
CA THR A 114 -39.13 -14.03 -9.46
C THR A 114 -37.87 -13.70 -10.28
N LEU A 115 -37.82 -14.15 -11.54
CA LEU A 115 -36.69 -13.85 -12.44
C LEU A 115 -36.62 -12.35 -12.80
N GLY A 116 -37.77 -11.72 -13.05
CA GLY A 116 -37.85 -10.28 -13.32
C GLY A 116 -37.46 -9.43 -12.10
N ALA A 117 -37.90 -9.82 -10.90
CA ALA A 117 -37.48 -9.18 -9.66
C ALA A 117 -35.97 -9.32 -9.43
N ALA A 118 -35.41 -10.51 -9.65
CA ALA A 118 -33.97 -10.77 -9.50
C ALA A 118 -33.15 -9.94 -10.48
N TRP A 119 -33.57 -9.88 -11.75
CA TRP A 119 -32.94 -9.04 -12.76
C TRP A 119 -32.99 -7.56 -12.40
N THR A 120 -34.14 -7.06 -11.96
CA THR A 120 -34.33 -5.65 -11.57
C THR A 120 -33.47 -5.30 -10.35
N ALA A 121 -33.45 -6.16 -9.33
CA ALA A 121 -32.61 -5.96 -8.15
C ALA A 121 -31.11 -5.88 -8.52
N ALA A 122 -30.61 -6.88 -9.26
CA ALA A 122 -29.20 -6.90 -9.68
C ALA A 122 -28.83 -5.71 -10.59
N SER A 123 -29.61 -5.46 -11.65
CA SER A 123 -29.32 -4.38 -12.61
C SER A 123 -29.41 -2.99 -11.97
N SER A 124 -30.43 -2.74 -11.15
CA SER A 124 -30.61 -1.48 -10.44
C SER A 124 -29.47 -1.19 -9.47
N ALA A 125 -28.98 -2.20 -8.74
CA ALA A 125 -27.86 -2.08 -7.82
C ALA A 125 -26.54 -1.76 -8.55
N TYR A 126 -26.27 -2.42 -9.69
CA TYR A 126 -25.10 -2.09 -10.51
C TYR A 126 -25.17 -0.70 -11.12
N ILE A 127 -26.34 -0.30 -11.61
CA ILE A 127 -26.57 1.05 -12.13
C ILE A 127 -26.37 2.08 -11.01
N ALA A 128 -26.91 1.83 -9.81
CA ALA A 128 -26.74 2.70 -8.65
C ALA A 128 -25.27 2.81 -8.21
N LEU A 129 -24.52 1.71 -8.21
CA LEU A 129 -23.08 1.72 -7.95
C LEU A 129 -22.32 2.58 -8.96
N PHE A 130 -22.63 2.43 -10.25
CA PHE A 130 -21.99 3.23 -11.30
C PHE A 130 -22.37 4.71 -11.20
N GLN A 131 -23.64 5.01 -10.92
CA GLN A 131 -24.11 6.38 -10.72
C GLN A 131 -23.52 7.04 -9.48
N GLY A 132 -23.34 6.27 -8.41
CA GLY A 132 -22.79 6.76 -7.15
C GLY A 132 -21.28 6.98 -7.16
N SER A 133 -20.54 6.35 -8.09
CA SER A 133 -19.07 6.42 -8.13
C SER A 133 -18.50 7.09 -9.39
N VAL A 134 -19.15 6.94 -10.54
CA VAL A 134 -18.62 7.37 -11.84
C VAL A 134 -19.46 8.48 -12.45
N PHE A 135 -20.73 8.20 -12.80
CA PHE A 135 -21.52 9.18 -13.56
C PHE A 135 -23.00 9.08 -13.26
N ASN A 136 -23.57 10.17 -12.75
CA ASN A 136 -24.99 10.24 -12.40
C ASN A 136 -25.83 10.69 -13.61
N PHE A 137 -26.49 9.74 -14.26
CA PHE A 137 -27.39 9.99 -15.39
C PHE A 137 -28.67 10.78 -15.03
N GLY A 138 -29.02 10.85 -13.74
CA GLY A 138 -30.20 11.58 -13.26
C GLY A 138 -29.91 13.02 -12.81
N GLY A 139 -28.71 13.54 -13.05
CA GLY A 139 -28.35 14.90 -12.65
C GLY A 139 -28.94 15.98 -13.56
N ASP A 140 -29.57 17.00 -12.98
CA ASP A 140 -30.19 18.12 -13.72
C ASP A 140 -29.17 19.06 -14.41
N SER A 141 -27.89 18.89 -14.15
CA SER A 141 -26.81 19.75 -14.67
C SER A 141 -25.53 18.95 -14.82
N PHE A 142 -24.69 19.30 -15.79
CA PHE A 142 -23.41 18.61 -16.04
C PHE A 142 -22.58 18.45 -14.76
N SER A 143 -22.50 19.50 -13.93
CA SER A 143 -21.79 19.48 -12.64
C SER A 143 -22.30 18.38 -11.70
N ARG A 144 -23.61 18.13 -11.65
CA ARG A 144 -24.22 17.05 -10.83
C ARG A 144 -23.97 15.67 -11.43
N MET A 145 -23.87 15.57 -12.76
CA MET A 145 -23.60 14.30 -13.45
C MET A 145 -22.18 13.80 -13.18
N ILE A 146 -21.19 14.71 -13.17
CA ILE A 146 -19.78 14.38 -12.90
C ILE A 146 -19.39 14.41 -11.43
N TYR A 147 -20.24 14.97 -10.56
CA TYR A 147 -19.97 15.08 -9.12
C TYR A 147 -19.52 13.75 -8.47
N PRO A 148 -20.16 12.59 -8.74
CA PRO A 148 -19.73 11.30 -8.19
C PRO A 148 -18.26 10.97 -8.51
N LEU A 149 -17.83 11.20 -9.77
CA LEU A 149 -16.44 11.00 -10.17
C LEU A 149 -15.50 11.92 -9.39
N THR A 150 -15.87 13.19 -9.23
CA THR A 150 -15.02 14.15 -8.50
C THR A 150 -14.87 13.73 -7.03
N GLN A 151 -15.94 13.25 -6.40
CA GLN A 151 -15.89 12.73 -5.03
C GLN A 151 -15.02 11.46 -4.92
N THR A 152 -15.16 10.53 -5.86
CA THR A 152 -14.31 9.34 -5.93
C THR A 152 -12.83 9.73 -6.06
N LEU A 153 -12.50 10.71 -6.90
CA LEU A 153 -11.13 11.21 -7.05
C LEU A 153 -10.63 11.93 -5.80
N THR A 154 -11.48 12.70 -5.10
CA THR A 154 -11.11 13.36 -3.84
C THR A 154 -10.63 12.35 -2.79
N VAL A 155 -11.26 11.18 -2.70
CA VAL A 155 -10.86 10.11 -1.76
C VAL A 155 -9.72 9.26 -2.32
N ALA A 156 -9.76 8.92 -3.60
CA ALA A 156 -8.78 8.01 -4.22
C ALA A 156 -7.40 8.65 -4.39
N THR A 157 -7.32 9.94 -4.72
CA THR A 157 -6.05 10.64 -4.97
C THR A 157 -5.04 10.51 -3.83
N PRO A 158 -5.37 10.85 -2.56
CA PRO A 158 -4.41 10.71 -1.46
C PRO A 158 -3.98 9.25 -1.24
N LEU A 159 -4.88 8.28 -1.44
CA LEU A 159 -4.57 6.85 -1.31
C LEU A 159 -3.63 6.35 -2.41
N ILE A 160 -3.83 6.81 -3.65
CA ILE A 160 -2.94 6.51 -4.78
C ILE A 160 -1.56 7.10 -4.52
N CYS A 161 -1.48 8.38 -4.13
CA CYS A 161 -0.22 9.02 -3.81
C CYS A 161 0.51 8.33 -2.64
N ALA A 162 -0.23 7.92 -1.60
CA ALA A 162 0.32 7.14 -0.49
C ALA A 162 0.86 5.79 -0.96
N GLY A 163 0.11 5.04 -1.76
CA GLY A 163 0.53 3.77 -2.33
C GLY A 163 1.78 3.90 -3.21
N LEU A 164 1.85 4.94 -4.04
CA LEU A 164 3.03 5.24 -4.86
C LEU A 164 4.27 5.58 -4.00
N GLY A 165 4.09 6.36 -2.92
CA GLY A 165 5.16 6.66 -1.98
C GLY A 165 5.68 5.43 -1.23
N VAL A 166 4.78 4.56 -0.77
CA VAL A 166 5.13 3.29 -0.11
C VAL A 166 5.82 2.33 -1.09
N ALA A 167 5.34 2.24 -2.33
CA ALA A 167 5.97 1.43 -3.36
C ALA A 167 7.42 1.87 -3.65
N LEU A 168 7.69 3.19 -3.64
CA LEU A 168 9.04 3.72 -3.78
C LEU A 168 9.93 3.33 -2.59
N ALA A 169 9.41 3.39 -1.36
CA ALA A 169 10.13 2.97 -0.16
C ALA A 169 10.48 1.48 -0.19
N PHE A 170 9.53 0.62 -0.59
CA PHE A 170 9.80 -0.82 -0.74
C PHE A 170 10.88 -1.10 -1.79
N ARG A 171 10.91 -0.32 -2.89
CA ARG A 171 11.97 -0.44 -3.89
C ARG A 171 13.36 -0.07 -3.35
N ALA A 172 13.43 0.72 -2.28
CA ALA A 172 14.67 1.04 -1.55
C ALA A 172 14.98 0.05 -0.40
N GLY A 173 14.24 -1.06 -0.30
CA GLY A 173 14.43 -2.06 0.78
C GLY A 173 13.86 -1.63 2.13
N LEU A 174 13.10 -0.53 2.19
CA LEU A 174 12.54 0.00 3.43
C LEU A 174 11.10 -0.49 3.62
N PHE A 175 10.85 -1.26 4.68
CA PHE A 175 9.52 -1.78 5.00
C PHE A 175 8.71 -0.77 5.84
N ASN A 176 8.27 0.31 5.21
CA ASN A 176 7.59 1.43 5.86
C ASN A 176 6.07 1.20 6.00
N ILE A 177 5.57 1.05 7.24
CA ILE A 177 4.12 0.98 7.57
C ILE A 177 3.60 2.33 8.12
N GLY A 178 4.45 3.36 8.14
CA GLY A 178 4.21 4.68 8.72
C GLY A 178 3.48 5.67 7.82
N ALA A 179 2.96 5.21 6.67
CA ALA A 179 2.32 6.08 5.68
C ALA A 179 1.12 6.85 6.28
N GLN A 180 0.37 6.22 7.18
CA GLN A 180 -0.75 6.87 7.87
C GLN A 180 -0.29 8.10 8.67
N GLY A 181 0.77 7.99 9.46
CA GLY A 181 1.34 9.09 10.22
C GLY A 181 1.89 10.20 9.33
N GLN A 182 2.56 9.84 8.23
CA GLN A 182 3.06 10.79 7.24
C GLN A 182 1.91 11.58 6.59
N ILE A 183 0.81 10.91 6.24
CA ILE A 183 -0.39 11.55 5.69
C ILE A 183 -1.02 12.49 6.72
N LEU A 184 -1.15 12.05 7.98
CA LEU A 184 -1.75 12.87 9.04
C LEU A 184 -0.96 14.18 9.27
N ILE A 185 0.36 14.08 9.37
CA ILE A 185 1.21 15.26 9.60
C ILE A 185 1.30 16.12 8.34
N GLY A 186 1.40 15.51 7.16
CA GLY A 186 1.32 16.24 5.90
C GLY A 186 0.00 17.01 5.76
N ALA A 187 -1.13 16.37 6.03
CA ALA A 187 -2.44 17.00 6.01
C ALA A 187 -2.57 18.13 7.05
N THR A 188 -1.93 17.99 8.20
CA THR A 188 -1.90 19.05 9.23
C THR A 188 -1.15 20.28 8.74
N PHE A 189 0.02 20.11 8.11
CA PHE A 189 0.80 21.23 7.54
C PHE A 189 0.06 21.88 6.36
N ALA A 190 -0.49 21.06 5.46
CA ALA A 190 -1.29 21.53 4.33
C ALA A 190 -2.52 22.31 4.82
N GLY A 191 -3.23 21.79 5.81
CA GLY A 191 -4.37 22.44 6.44
C GLY A 191 -3.98 23.77 7.08
N TRP A 192 -2.92 23.78 7.89
CA TRP A 192 -2.40 25.00 8.53
C TRP A 192 -2.14 26.12 7.52
N ILE A 193 -1.39 25.83 6.44
CA ILE A 193 -1.13 26.81 5.39
C ILE A 193 -2.41 27.19 4.64
N GLY A 194 -3.29 26.23 4.40
CA GLY A 194 -4.56 26.42 3.69
C GLY A 194 -5.50 27.41 4.36
N PHE A 195 -5.51 27.50 5.69
CA PHE A 195 -6.36 28.47 6.38
C PHE A 195 -5.64 29.71 6.90
N THR A 196 -4.30 29.68 7.04
CA THR A 196 -3.56 30.84 7.56
C THR A 196 -3.24 31.86 6.47
N LEU A 197 -2.97 31.42 5.24
CA LEU A 197 -2.54 32.30 4.15
C LEU A 197 -3.66 32.52 3.14
N HIS A 198 -3.99 33.78 2.86
CA HIS A 198 -4.96 34.14 1.83
C HIS A 198 -4.20 34.67 0.60
N LEU A 199 -4.06 33.83 -0.42
CA LEU A 199 -3.26 34.09 -1.62
C LEU A 199 -4.08 33.78 -2.88
N PRO A 200 -3.68 34.28 -4.07
CA PRO A 200 -4.32 33.90 -5.32
C PRO A 200 -4.33 32.38 -5.51
N VAL A 201 -5.44 31.84 -6.04
CA VAL A 201 -5.73 30.39 -6.07
C VAL A 201 -4.55 29.53 -6.52
N GLY A 202 -3.85 29.92 -7.59
CA GLY A 202 -2.71 29.15 -8.10
C GLY A 202 -1.53 29.06 -7.12
N LEU A 203 -1.13 30.19 -6.52
CA LEU A 203 -0.03 30.23 -5.56
C LEU A 203 -0.42 29.58 -4.23
N HIS A 204 -1.67 29.79 -3.81
CA HIS A 204 -2.20 29.18 -2.60
C HIS A 204 -2.17 27.65 -2.69
N LEU A 205 -2.69 27.07 -3.79
CA LEU A 205 -2.67 25.62 -4.00
C LEU A 205 -1.25 25.05 -4.01
N LEU A 206 -0.31 25.71 -4.69
CA LEU A 206 1.08 25.28 -4.74
C LEU A 206 1.70 25.22 -3.33
N LEU A 207 1.49 26.26 -2.52
CA LEU A 207 2.02 26.31 -1.16
C LEU A 207 1.40 25.27 -0.25
N VAL A 208 0.10 25.00 -0.37
CA VAL A 208 -0.59 23.94 0.39
C VAL A 208 0.00 22.56 0.06
N ILE A 209 0.24 22.27 -1.21
CA ILE A 209 0.87 21.02 -1.65
C ILE A 209 2.30 20.91 -1.09
N LEU A 210 3.10 21.98 -1.23
CA LEU A 210 4.47 22.02 -0.71
C LEU A 210 4.52 21.83 0.80
N ALA A 211 3.63 22.47 1.55
CA ALA A 211 3.52 22.32 2.99
C ALA A 211 3.19 20.88 3.38
N GLY A 212 2.28 20.23 2.66
CA GLY A 212 1.96 18.82 2.87
C GLY A 212 3.15 17.89 2.60
N MET A 213 3.89 18.12 1.52
CA MET A 213 5.11 17.35 1.21
C MET A 213 6.17 17.54 2.29
N VAL A 214 6.38 18.78 2.76
CA VAL A 214 7.35 19.08 3.83
C VAL A 214 6.92 18.41 5.13
N GLY A 215 5.64 18.49 5.52
CA GLY A 215 5.14 17.84 6.73
C GLY A 215 5.35 16.32 6.70
N GLY A 216 5.01 15.67 5.58
CA GLY A 216 5.25 14.24 5.40
C GLY A 216 6.74 13.88 5.41
N ALA A 217 7.59 14.66 4.75
CA ALA A 217 9.03 14.46 4.69
C ALA A 217 9.71 14.64 6.06
N VAL A 218 9.30 15.65 6.83
CA VAL A 218 9.76 15.86 8.21
C VAL A 218 9.41 14.65 9.06
N TRP A 219 8.17 14.16 8.97
CA TRP A 219 7.73 13.00 9.75
C TRP A 219 8.49 11.71 9.39
N ALA A 220 8.64 11.44 8.09
CA ALA A 220 9.43 10.32 7.60
C ALA A 220 10.91 10.44 8.00
N GLY A 221 11.46 11.65 7.91
CA GLY A 221 12.84 11.96 8.27
C GLY A 221 13.14 11.73 9.74
N LEU A 222 12.19 12.02 10.64
CA LEU A 222 12.33 11.72 12.08
C LEU A 222 12.48 10.22 12.34
N VAL A 223 11.65 9.39 11.71
CA VAL A 223 11.77 7.93 11.80
C VAL A 223 13.11 7.46 11.23
N GLY A 224 13.49 7.96 10.05
CA GLY A 224 14.76 7.62 9.40
C GLY A 224 15.98 8.00 10.25
N LEU A 225 15.94 9.16 10.91
CA LEU A 225 16.99 9.61 11.82
C LEU A 225 17.10 8.69 13.04
N LEU A 226 15.97 8.31 13.64
CA LEU A 226 15.96 7.39 14.78
C LEU A 226 16.52 6.03 14.39
N LYS A 227 16.09 5.47 13.25
CA LYS A 227 16.65 4.24 12.68
C LYS A 227 18.17 4.34 12.54
N ALA A 228 18.67 5.41 11.91
CA ALA A 228 20.10 5.59 11.68
C ALA A 228 20.92 5.77 12.96
N ARG A 229 20.32 6.35 14.02
CA ARG A 229 20.99 6.61 15.31
C ARG A 229 20.96 5.41 16.26
N THR A 230 19.84 4.69 16.31
CA THR A 230 19.60 3.65 17.34
C THR A 230 19.67 2.23 16.80
N GLY A 231 19.61 2.03 15.48
CA GLY A 231 19.51 0.70 14.87
C GLY A 231 18.16 0.02 15.09
N ALA A 232 17.15 0.71 15.61
CA ALA A 232 15.83 0.13 15.83
C ALA A 232 15.15 -0.27 14.50
N HIS A 233 14.38 -1.37 14.54
CA HIS A 233 13.65 -1.86 13.38
C HIS A 233 12.66 -0.82 12.86
N GLU A 234 12.76 -0.52 11.57
CA GLU A 234 11.94 0.48 10.89
C GLU A 234 10.44 0.18 10.99
N VAL A 235 10.06 -1.09 10.91
CA VAL A 235 8.67 -1.54 11.00
C VAL A 235 8.05 -1.11 12.33
N ILE A 236 8.77 -1.34 13.43
CA ILE A 236 8.29 -1.00 14.77
C ILE A 236 8.26 0.51 14.95
N LEU A 237 9.32 1.21 14.55
CA LEU A 237 9.38 2.68 14.64
C LEU A 237 8.23 3.34 13.88
N THR A 238 7.96 2.91 12.66
CA THR A 238 6.91 3.49 11.81
C THR A 238 5.51 3.21 12.33
N ILE A 239 5.25 2.01 12.88
CA ILE A 239 3.97 1.71 13.55
C ILE A 239 3.79 2.60 14.78
N MET A 240 4.81 2.73 15.64
CA MET A 240 4.73 3.57 16.84
C MET A 240 4.54 5.05 16.48
N PHE A 241 5.21 5.52 15.43
CA PHE A 241 5.05 6.89 14.96
C PHE A 241 3.66 7.19 14.38
N ASN A 242 2.90 6.20 13.89
CA ASN A 242 1.51 6.41 13.52
C ASN A 242 0.65 6.79 14.73
N TYR A 243 0.85 6.14 15.87
CA TYR A 243 0.16 6.48 17.11
C TYR A 243 0.57 7.86 17.62
N ILE A 244 1.86 8.18 17.59
CA ILE A 244 2.34 9.51 17.98
C ILE A 244 1.73 10.58 17.07
N ALA A 245 1.71 10.36 15.75
CA ALA A 245 1.10 11.30 14.81
C ALA A 245 -0.38 11.52 15.11
N THR A 246 -1.13 10.44 15.35
CA THR A 246 -2.55 10.51 15.67
C THR A 246 -2.79 11.31 16.94
N ASN A 247 -2.06 11.01 18.03
CA ASN A 247 -2.18 11.72 19.29
C ASN A 247 -1.73 13.19 19.17
N LEU A 248 -0.71 13.47 18.36
CA LEU A 248 -0.22 14.82 18.11
C LEU A 248 -1.26 15.67 17.35
N VAL A 249 -1.89 15.10 16.33
CA VAL A 249 -2.99 15.77 15.61
C VAL A 249 -4.17 16.02 16.54
N LEU A 250 -4.57 15.03 17.34
CA LEU A 250 -5.63 15.22 18.35
C LEU A 250 -5.28 16.32 19.36
N TYR A 251 -4.02 16.37 19.80
CA TYR A 251 -3.53 17.44 20.66
C TYR A 251 -3.61 18.82 19.99
N PHE A 252 -3.21 18.95 18.73
CA PHE A 252 -3.34 20.21 17.99
C PHE A 252 -4.80 20.65 17.87
N LEU A 253 -5.71 19.72 17.56
CA LEU A 253 -7.16 20.01 17.51
C LEU A 253 -7.75 20.41 18.87
N SER A 254 -7.10 20.02 19.98
CA SER A 254 -7.47 20.44 21.33
C SER A 254 -6.89 21.80 21.75
N THR A 255 -6.04 22.41 20.92
CA THR A 255 -5.35 23.67 21.23
C THR A 255 -6.17 24.87 20.74
N PRO A 256 -6.17 26.03 21.43
CA PRO A 256 -6.96 27.21 21.05
C PRO A 256 -6.73 27.70 19.62
N ALA A 257 -5.56 27.42 19.03
CA ALA A 257 -5.23 27.79 17.65
C ALA A 257 -6.10 27.07 16.59
N PHE A 258 -6.67 25.91 16.91
CA PHE A 258 -7.52 25.12 16.02
C PHE A 258 -8.98 25.00 16.51
N GLN A 259 -9.30 25.64 17.62
CA GLN A 259 -10.64 25.63 18.23
C GLN A 259 -11.38 26.94 17.97
N ARG A 260 -12.70 26.86 17.94
CA ARG A 260 -13.55 28.06 17.86
C ARG A 260 -13.42 28.82 19.20
N PRO A 261 -13.29 30.16 19.20
CA PRO A 261 -13.38 30.92 20.44
C PRO A 261 -14.70 30.60 21.16
N GLY A 262 -14.60 29.98 22.35
CA GLY A 262 -15.76 29.60 23.18
C GLY A 262 -16.40 28.23 22.88
N SER A 263 -15.80 27.36 22.07
CA SER A 263 -16.30 25.98 21.86
C SER A 263 -15.15 24.99 21.67
N THR A 264 -15.31 23.77 22.21
CA THR A 264 -14.36 22.65 22.04
C THR A 264 -14.38 22.05 20.62
N ASN A 265 -15.29 22.51 19.74
CA ASN A 265 -15.38 22.03 18.38
C ASN A 265 -14.23 22.59 17.51
N PRO A 266 -13.46 21.73 16.82
CA PRO A 266 -12.49 22.17 15.82
C PRO A 266 -13.23 22.82 14.64
N ILE A 267 -12.70 23.93 14.14
CA ILE A 267 -13.31 24.73 13.07
C ILE A 267 -12.23 25.25 12.14
N SER A 268 -12.45 25.14 10.82
CA SER A 268 -11.71 25.95 9.84
C SER A 268 -12.20 27.40 9.93
N PRO A 269 -11.32 28.42 9.93
CA PRO A 269 -11.71 29.83 9.92
C PRO A 269 -12.85 30.10 8.94
N GLN A 270 -13.80 30.95 9.34
CA GLN A 270 -14.90 31.36 8.45
C GLN A 270 -14.28 32.18 7.31
N LEU A 271 -14.28 31.60 6.11
CA LEU A 271 -13.90 32.29 4.87
C LEU A 271 -14.96 33.33 4.48
#